data_AF-A0A9D8X8J6-F1
#
_entry.id   AF-A0A9D8X8J6-F1
#
_cell.length_a   1.000
_cell.length_b   1.000
_cell.length_c   1.000
_cell.angle_alpha   90.00
_cell.angle_beta   90.00
_cell.angle_gamma   90.00
#
_symmetry.space_group_name_H-M   'P 1'
#
loop_
_entity.id
_entity.type
_entity.pdbx_description
1 polymer ?
#
loop_
_entity_poly.entity_id
_entity_poly.type
_entity_poly.pdbx_seq_one_letter_code
_entity_poly.pdbx_strand_id
1 'polypeptide(L)'
;MTEAQKRKYLLDQPVIEPLREEYNKVTGLDYKSTGNGSSSTKVQQTTSTKPKAVSASSEQLVPYSSPVQMPVKQTSQTWNGNISLPQVNTEKPQYASPYGAQIDAMLSQLEAGGSFEYDYKKDPDYEAYRQIYTDAGRRAMEDTVGTMAASTGGIASSYAGSAGQQAYNGYMAQLAGVIPELSANAYSRWANERQDKYSRLSTLMNLENTEYNKYLTELSQYNADREYEYNQYLNERNYLYQLERDAIEDQRYDEALEYERMINERDFEYQKMLNDRNYQYQIGRDEIEDQRYANALEYDRDA
;
A
#
# COMPACT_ATOMS: atom_id res chain seq x y z
N MET A 1 -25.98 11.93 8.14
CA MET A 1 -25.02 12.64 7.27
C MET A 1 -24.58 11.72 6.16
N THR A 2 -24.88 12.06 4.91
CA THR A 2 -24.35 11.35 3.74
C THR A 2 -22.84 11.59 3.60
N GLU A 3 -22.15 10.72 2.88
CA GLU A 3 -20.69 10.79 2.66
C GLU A 3 -20.24 12.13 2.06
N ALA A 4 -21.11 12.75 1.25
CA ALA A 4 -20.94 14.09 0.72
C ALA A 4 -21.00 15.19 1.81
N GLN A 5 -21.86 15.00 2.83
CA GLN A 5 -21.95 15.93 3.95
C GLN A 5 -20.75 15.81 4.90
N LYS A 6 -20.17 14.61 5.06
CA LYS A 6 -18.92 14.41 5.82
C LYS A 6 -17.71 15.06 5.13
N ARG A 7 -17.60 14.96 3.80
CA ARG A 7 -16.55 15.62 3.02
C ARG A 7 -16.65 17.15 3.07
N LYS A 8 -17.87 17.70 3.03
CA LYS A 8 -18.08 19.15 3.17
C LYS A 8 -17.70 19.66 4.57
N TYR A 9 -18.00 18.89 5.62
CA TYR A 9 -17.64 19.22 7.00
C TYR A 9 -16.12 19.12 7.29
N LEU A 10 -15.40 18.31 6.52
CA LEU A 10 -13.93 18.18 6.58
C LEU A 10 -13.19 19.26 5.78
N LEU A 11 -13.79 19.78 4.70
CA LEU A 11 -13.22 20.87 3.92
C LEU A 11 -13.46 22.27 4.53
N ASP A 12 -14.51 22.44 5.34
CA ASP A 12 -14.85 23.72 5.98
C ASP A 12 -14.16 23.93 7.35
N GLN A 13 -13.17 23.10 7.72
CA GLN A 13 -12.41 23.32 8.95
C GLN A 13 -11.28 24.35 8.73
N PRO A 14 -11.20 25.43 9.51
CA PRO A 14 -10.12 26.39 9.41
C PRO A 14 -8.87 25.83 10.11
N VAL A 15 -7.86 25.41 9.34
CA VAL A 15 -6.55 25.00 9.88
C VAL A 15 -5.48 25.71 9.04
N ILE A 16 -5.06 26.92 9.43
CA ILE A 16 -3.86 27.23 10.23
C ILE A 16 -2.57 26.80 9.51
N GLU A 17 -2.02 27.72 8.70
CA GLU A 17 -0.56 27.90 8.56
C GLU A 17 0.00 28.52 9.84
N PRO A 18 1.30 28.37 10.23
CA PRO A 18 2.47 28.42 9.32
C PRO A 18 3.70 27.57 9.71
N LEU A 19 4.35 26.89 8.75
CA LEU A 19 5.75 26.42 8.90
C LEU A 19 6.54 26.58 7.60
N ARG A 20 6.59 27.83 7.09
CA ARG A 20 7.48 28.22 5.98
C ARG A 20 8.58 29.21 6.38
N GLU A 21 8.70 29.52 7.67
CA GLU A 21 9.78 30.34 8.23
C GLU A 21 10.94 29.53 8.82
N GLU A 22 10.78 28.22 9.03
CA GLU A 22 11.83 27.40 9.66
C GLU A 22 12.80 26.76 8.66
N TYR A 23 12.42 26.65 7.38
CA TYR A 23 13.32 26.18 6.31
C TYR A 23 14.29 27.28 5.83
N ASN A 24 13.94 28.56 6.00
CA ASN A 24 14.77 29.69 5.55
C ASN A 24 15.80 30.17 6.59
N LYS A 25 15.86 29.54 7.78
CA LYS A 25 16.89 29.80 8.80
C LYS A 25 18.14 28.94 8.67
N VAL A 26 18.14 27.91 7.81
CA VAL A 26 19.25 26.95 7.70
C VAL A 26 20.12 27.17 6.45
N THR A 27 19.72 28.02 5.49
CA THR A 27 20.45 28.19 4.22
C THR A 27 21.15 29.53 4.01
N GLY A 28 21.05 30.51 4.91
CA GLY A 28 21.96 31.66 4.95
C GLY A 28 22.15 32.44 3.63
N LEU A 29 21.11 32.56 2.80
CA LEU A 29 21.17 33.33 1.55
C LEU A 29 20.25 34.56 1.65
N ASP A 30 20.85 35.67 2.05
CA ASP A 30 20.29 37.02 2.02
C ASP A 30 20.24 37.51 0.56
N TYR A 31 19.04 37.76 0.02
CA TYR A 31 18.88 38.55 -1.21
C TYR A 31 18.18 39.86 -0.87
N LYS A 32 18.98 40.87 -0.54
CA LYS A 32 18.54 42.26 -0.50
C LYS A 32 18.56 42.83 -1.92
N SER A 33 17.40 43.30 -2.34
CA SER A 33 17.18 44.30 -3.38
C SER A 33 18.18 45.46 -3.28
N THR A 34 18.81 45.82 -4.40
CA THR A 34 19.13 47.21 -4.74
C THR A 34 19.10 47.38 -6.25
N GLY A 35 18.25 48.28 -6.72
CA GLY A 35 18.21 48.71 -8.10
C GLY A 35 19.16 49.87 -8.38
N ASN A 36 19.49 49.96 -9.67
CA ASN A 36 19.75 51.16 -10.47
C ASN A 36 21.15 51.79 -10.43
N GLY A 37 21.72 52.02 -11.63
CA GLY A 37 22.77 53.01 -11.83
C GLY A 37 23.79 52.74 -12.93
N SER A 38 23.46 53.18 -14.16
CA SER A 38 24.36 53.86 -15.11
C SER A 38 25.64 53.15 -15.60
N SER A 39 25.59 52.68 -16.86
CA SER A 39 26.79 52.50 -17.68
C SER A 39 27.17 53.82 -18.36
N SER A 40 28.37 54.33 -18.08
CA SER A 40 28.98 55.44 -18.82
C SER A 40 30.05 54.93 -19.80
N THR A 41 29.75 55.19 -21.06
CA THR A 41 30.59 55.58 -22.20
C THR A 41 32.12 55.45 -22.08
N LYS A 42 32.72 54.71 -23.03
CA LYS A 42 34.01 55.08 -23.64
C LYS A 42 33.86 55.10 -25.16
N VAL A 43 33.98 56.30 -25.73
CA VAL A 43 34.10 56.57 -27.16
C VAL A 43 35.53 56.27 -27.59
N GLN A 44 35.70 55.62 -28.75
CA GLN A 44 36.85 55.90 -29.62
C GLN A 44 36.46 55.74 -31.11
N GLN A 45 36.10 56.90 -31.65
CA GLN A 45 36.34 57.44 -32.99
C GLN A 45 37.17 56.56 -33.94
N THR A 46 36.66 56.29 -35.15
CA THR A 46 37.49 56.38 -36.37
C THR A 46 36.68 56.66 -37.64
N THR A 47 37.09 57.77 -38.26
CA THR A 47 37.20 58.07 -39.70
C THR A 47 36.00 57.92 -40.63
N SER A 48 35.62 59.08 -41.17
CA SER A 48 34.73 59.28 -42.30
C SER A 48 35.28 58.67 -43.60
N THR A 49 34.39 58.07 -44.37
CA THR A 49 34.47 58.09 -45.84
C THR A 49 33.07 58.40 -46.36
N LYS A 50 32.97 59.42 -47.24
CA LYS A 50 31.72 59.97 -47.80
C LYS A 50 31.35 59.19 -49.06
N PRO A 51 30.16 58.59 -49.16
CA PRO A 51 29.56 58.25 -50.45
C PRO A 51 28.43 59.22 -50.82
N LYS A 52 28.59 59.75 -52.04
CA LYS A 52 27.63 60.31 -53.02
C LYS A 52 26.14 60.43 -52.62
N ALA A 53 25.63 61.65 -52.81
CA ALA A 53 24.20 61.99 -52.74
C ALA A 53 23.38 61.17 -53.74
N VAL A 54 22.26 60.61 -53.26
CA VAL A 54 21.20 60.02 -54.07
C VAL A 54 19.96 60.86 -53.87
N SER A 55 19.32 61.25 -54.99
CA SER A 55 18.17 62.16 -55.06
C SER A 55 17.06 61.79 -54.06
N ALA A 56 16.68 62.77 -53.22
CA ALA A 56 15.55 62.66 -52.31
C ALA A 56 14.24 62.48 -53.11
N SER A 57 13.80 61.23 -53.18
CA SER A 57 12.46 60.87 -53.64
C SER A 57 11.52 61.01 -52.45
N SER A 58 10.46 61.80 -52.59
CA SER A 58 9.42 61.96 -51.58
C SER A 58 8.59 60.68 -51.49
N GLU A 59 9.10 59.66 -50.81
CA GLU A 59 8.30 58.49 -50.45
C GLU A 59 7.45 58.81 -49.22
N GLN A 60 6.13 58.69 -49.41
CA GLN A 60 5.14 58.83 -48.34
C GLN A 60 5.50 57.90 -47.17
N LEU A 61 5.42 58.47 -45.97
CA LEU A 61 5.42 57.74 -44.69
C LEU A 61 4.50 56.52 -44.77
N VAL A 62 5.07 55.31 -44.75
CA VAL A 62 4.31 54.14 -44.32
C VAL A 62 4.00 54.33 -42.82
N PRO A 63 2.73 54.39 -42.42
CA PRO A 63 2.37 54.61 -41.02
C PRO A 63 2.91 53.45 -40.16
N TYR A 64 3.27 53.78 -38.91
CA TYR A 64 3.50 52.79 -37.85
C TYR A 64 2.18 52.05 -37.57
N SER A 65 1.81 51.10 -38.42
CA SER A 65 0.56 50.37 -38.27
C SER A 65 0.62 49.00 -38.94
N SER A 66 1.38 48.10 -38.36
CA SER A 66 1.05 46.68 -38.42
C SER A 66 1.36 46.07 -37.05
N PRO A 67 0.39 45.40 -36.39
CA PRO A 67 0.69 44.69 -35.15
C PRO A 67 1.75 43.61 -35.44
N VAL A 68 2.79 43.54 -34.61
CA VAL A 68 3.79 42.46 -34.70
C VAL A 68 3.06 41.17 -34.33
N GLN A 69 2.90 40.28 -35.30
CA GLN A 69 2.30 38.96 -35.09
C GLN A 69 3.40 37.99 -34.68
N MET A 70 3.22 37.28 -33.56
CA MET A 70 4.11 36.18 -33.22
C MET A 70 3.99 35.07 -34.26
N PRO A 71 5.10 34.50 -34.76
CA PRO A 71 5.05 33.27 -35.53
C PRO A 71 4.51 32.15 -34.62
N VAL A 72 3.37 31.56 -34.98
CA VAL A 72 2.80 30.41 -34.25
C VAL A 72 3.74 29.22 -34.46
N LYS A 73 4.51 28.83 -33.44
CA LYS A 73 5.23 27.56 -33.46
C LYS A 73 4.22 26.44 -33.19
N GLN A 74 3.89 25.66 -34.21
CA GLN A 74 3.19 24.38 -33.99
C GLN A 74 4.22 23.36 -33.52
N THR A 75 4.18 22.98 -32.25
CA THR A 75 5.01 21.90 -31.72
C THR A 75 4.16 20.80 -31.11
N SER A 76 4.20 19.67 -31.79
CA SER A 76 3.57 18.40 -31.48
C SER A 76 4.45 17.61 -30.51
N GLN A 77 4.33 17.86 -29.21
CA GLN A 77 4.75 16.91 -28.18
C GLN A 77 3.71 16.85 -27.05
N THR A 78 2.50 16.42 -27.39
CA THR A 78 1.56 15.93 -26.38
C THR A 78 1.98 14.51 -26.02
N TRP A 79 2.34 14.27 -24.77
CA TRP A 79 2.48 12.91 -24.27
C TRP A 79 1.11 12.22 -24.32
N ASN A 80 1.03 11.02 -24.90
CA ASN A 80 -0.23 10.34 -25.25
C ASN A 80 -1.02 9.75 -24.04
N GLY A 81 -0.81 10.24 -22.82
CA GLY A 81 -1.75 10.00 -21.71
C GLY A 81 -1.72 8.62 -21.06
N ASN A 82 -1.09 7.61 -21.66
CA ASN A 82 -1.37 6.22 -21.30
C ASN A 82 -0.46 5.70 -20.18
N ILE A 83 -0.65 6.18 -18.95
CA ILE A 83 -0.19 5.43 -17.77
C ILE A 83 -1.28 4.40 -17.46
N SER A 84 -0.97 3.12 -17.69
CA SER A 84 -1.87 2.03 -17.34
C SER A 84 -1.85 1.81 -15.83
N LEU A 85 -3.02 1.59 -15.24
CA LEU A 85 -3.10 1.08 -13.87
C LEU A 85 -2.29 -0.22 -13.78
N PRO A 86 -1.40 -0.37 -12.78
CA PRO A 86 -0.67 -1.61 -12.60
C PRO A 86 -1.68 -2.75 -12.46
N GLN A 87 -1.50 -3.79 -13.27
CA GLN A 87 -2.28 -5.01 -13.18
C GLN A 87 -1.71 -5.82 -12.02
N VAL A 88 -2.35 -5.74 -10.85
CA VAL A 88 -1.99 -6.58 -9.70
C VAL A 88 -2.27 -8.03 -10.09
N ASN A 89 -1.23 -8.77 -10.47
CA ASN A 89 -1.36 -10.15 -10.95
C ASN A 89 -1.34 -11.18 -9.81
N THR A 90 -1.73 -10.76 -8.61
CA THR A 90 -1.96 -11.62 -7.45
C THR A 90 -3.46 -11.67 -7.17
N GLU A 91 -4.05 -12.85 -7.29
CA GLU A 91 -5.44 -13.04 -6.88
C GLU A 91 -5.58 -12.75 -5.38
N LYS A 92 -6.66 -12.07 -5.00
CA LYS A 92 -6.97 -11.78 -3.60
C LYS A 92 -7.00 -13.12 -2.83
N PRO A 93 -6.22 -13.27 -1.74
CA PRO A 93 -6.25 -14.51 -0.97
C PRO A 93 -7.67 -14.76 -0.46
N GLN A 94 -8.08 -16.03 -0.50
CA GLN A 94 -9.35 -16.48 0.05
C GLN A 94 -9.08 -17.46 1.18
N TYR A 95 -9.87 -17.35 2.25
CA TYR A 95 -9.76 -18.28 3.35
C TYR A 95 -10.63 -19.51 3.12
N ALA A 96 -10.00 -20.68 3.18
CA ALA A 96 -10.69 -21.96 3.28
C ALA A 96 -10.08 -22.73 4.45
N SER A 97 -10.91 -23.09 5.42
CA SER A 97 -10.50 -23.81 6.63
C SER A 97 -9.94 -25.20 6.27
N PRO A 98 -8.64 -25.47 6.47
CA PRO A 98 -8.07 -26.79 6.18
C PRO A 98 -8.42 -27.83 7.24
N TYR A 99 -8.70 -27.42 8.48
CA TYR A 99 -8.99 -28.34 9.59
C TYR A 99 -10.46 -28.36 10.01
N GLY A 100 -11.32 -27.51 9.46
CA GLY A 100 -12.73 -27.39 9.85
C GLY A 100 -13.48 -28.73 9.86
N ALA A 101 -13.37 -29.52 8.78
CA ALA A 101 -14.00 -30.84 8.72
C ALA A 101 -13.49 -31.82 9.79
N GLN A 102 -12.21 -31.72 10.17
CA GLN A 102 -11.61 -32.57 11.20
C GLN A 102 -12.05 -32.13 12.60
N ILE A 103 -12.16 -30.82 12.82
CA ILE A 103 -12.70 -30.21 14.05
C ILE A 103 -14.15 -30.67 14.24
N ASP A 104 -14.99 -30.55 13.21
CA ASP A 104 -16.40 -30.97 13.26
C ASP A 104 -16.55 -32.47 13.53
N ALA A 105 -15.71 -33.29 12.91
CA ALA A 105 -15.69 -34.72 13.15
C ALA A 105 -15.29 -35.06 14.60
N MET A 106 -14.29 -34.38 15.16
CA MET A 106 -13.86 -34.58 16.56
C MET A 106 -14.92 -34.12 17.57
N LEU A 107 -15.57 -32.99 17.30
CA LEU A 107 -16.72 -32.52 18.09
C LEU A 107 -17.85 -33.55 18.07
N SER A 108 -18.21 -34.05 16.89
CA SER A 108 -19.22 -35.09 16.73
C SER A 108 -18.88 -36.37 17.51
N GLN A 109 -17.60 -36.78 17.51
CA GLN A 109 -17.14 -37.94 18.28
C GLN A 109 -17.20 -37.73 19.81
N LEU A 110 -16.95 -36.51 20.28
CA LEU A 110 -17.05 -36.15 21.69
C LEU A 110 -18.50 -36.10 22.17
N GLU A 111 -19.42 -35.66 21.31
CA GLU A 111 -20.86 -35.65 21.54
C GLU A 111 -21.45 -37.06 21.52
N ALA A 112 -21.11 -37.86 20.51
CA ALA A 112 -21.56 -39.25 20.39
C ALA A 112 -21.04 -40.16 21.51
N GLY A 113 -19.92 -39.81 22.14
CA GLY A 113 -19.31 -40.59 23.22
C GLY A 113 -20.13 -40.70 24.51
N GLY A 114 -21.19 -39.91 24.67
CA GLY A 114 -22.16 -40.03 25.77
C GLY A 114 -21.57 -39.92 27.18
N SER A 115 -22.41 -40.21 28.18
CA SER A 115 -22.01 -40.34 29.58
C SER A 115 -21.38 -41.72 29.83
N PHE A 116 -20.50 -41.82 30.83
CA PHE A 116 -19.94 -43.10 31.26
C PHE A 116 -21.04 -44.04 31.77
N GLU A 117 -21.05 -45.27 31.26
CA GLU A 117 -21.90 -46.37 31.73
C GLU A 117 -21.04 -47.63 31.85
N TYR A 118 -21.22 -48.38 32.94
CA TYR A 118 -20.44 -49.58 33.22
C TYR A 118 -21.35 -50.79 33.46
N ASP A 119 -21.19 -51.83 32.64
CA ASP A 119 -21.86 -53.11 32.76
C ASP A 119 -20.83 -54.22 33.00
N TYR A 120 -20.72 -54.65 34.26
CA TYR A 120 -19.77 -55.68 34.67
C TYR A 120 -20.00 -57.03 33.96
N LYS A 121 -21.20 -57.31 33.45
CA LYS A 121 -21.48 -58.58 32.75
C LYS A 121 -20.92 -58.59 31.34
N LYS A 122 -20.65 -57.42 30.77
CA LYS A 122 -20.04 -57.25 29.45
C LYS A 122 -18.54 -57.04 29.52
N ASP A 123 -17.98 -56.86 30.73
CA ASP A 123 -16.55 -56.68 30.92
C ASP A 123 -15.81 -58.03 30.79
N PRO A 124 -14.90 -58.19 29.81
CA PRO A 124 -14.10 -59.40 29.67
C PRO A 124 -13.24 -59.70 30.91
N ASP A 125 -12.79 -58.67 31.63
CA ASP A 125 -11.98 -58.83 32.83
C ASP A 125 -12.83 -59.47 33.94
N TYR A 126 -14.08 -59.04 34.10
CA TYR A 126 -15.02 -59.63 35.06
C TYR A 126 -15.35 -61.08 34.72
N GLU A 127 -15.51 -61.41 33.42
CA GLU A 127 -15.73 -62.78 32.96
C GLU A 127 -14.56 -63.70 33.38
N ALA A 128 -13.32 -63.23 33.16
CA ALA A 128 -12.12 -63.95 33.57
C ALA A 128 -12.05 -64.13 35.10
N TYR A 129 -12.31 -63.07 35.87
CA TYR A 129 -12.38 -63.16 37.33
C TYR A 129 -13.45 -64.14 37.78
N ARG A 130 -14.65 -64.10 37.20
CA ARG A 130 -15.74 -65.00 37.55
C ARG A 130 -15.32 -66.46 37.39
N GLN A 131 -14.70 -66.80 36.26
CA GLN A 131 -14.22 -68.16 36.04
C GLN A 131 -13.21 -68.61 37.10
N ILE A 132 -12.20 -67.76 37.39
CA ILE A 132 -11.16 -68.04 38.38
C ILE A 132 -11.77 -68.22 39.78
N TYR A 133 -12.62 -67.31 40.22
CA TYR A 133 -13.23 -67.35 41.55
C TYR A 133 -14.25 -68.48 41.70
N THR A 134 -14.99 -68.84 40.65
CA THR A 134 -15.90 -69.99 40.66
C THR A 134 -15.13 -71.30 40.75
N ASP A 135 -14.05 -71.46 39.99
CA ASP A 135 -13.19 -72.64 40.06
C ASP A 135 -12.48 -72.75 41.41
N ALA A 136 -11.96 -71.65 41.94
CA ALA A 136 -11.34 -71.60 43.27
C ALA A 136 -12.34 -71.91 44.39
N GLY A 137 -13.55 -71.33 44.32
CA GLY A 137 -14.62 -71.60 45.27
C GLY A 137 -15.06 -73.07 45.25
N ARG A 138 -15.18 -73.67 44.05
CA ARG A 138 -15.51 -75.09 43.90
C ARG A 138 -14.43 -75.99 44.52
N ARG A 139 -13.15 -75.71 44.23
CA ARG A 139 -12.03 -76.46 44.84
C ARG A 139 -12.01 -76.31 46.35
N ALA A 140 -12.20 -75.10 46.88
CA ALA A 140 -12.24 -74.86 48.32
C ALA A 140 -13.43 -75.59 49.00
N MET A 141 -14.57 -75.66 48.33
CA MET A 141 -15.71 -76.46 48.77
C MET A 141 -15.37 -77.96 48.79
N GLU A 142 -14.82 -78.48 47.69
CA GLU A 142 -14.39 -79.89 47.57
C GLU A 142 -13.34 -80.24 48.63
N ASP A 143 -12.36 -79.38 48.87
CA ASP A 143 -11.31 -79.55 49.88
C ASP A 143 -11.89 -79.53 51.29
N THR A 144 -12.82 -78.61 51.58
CA THR A 144 -13.47 -78.53 52.91
C THR A 144 -14.32 -79.77 53.18
N VAL A 145 -15.12 -80.19 52.20
CA VAL A 145 -15.94 -81.39 52.29
C VAL A 145 -15.05 -82.63 52.40
N GLY A 146 -13.99 -82.73 51.60
CA GLY A 146 -13.05 -83.85 51.61
C GLY A 146 -12.29 -83.97 52.92
N THR A 147 -11.82 -82.85 53.48
CA THR A 147 -11.13 -82.81 54.77
C THR A 147 -12.06 -83.22 55.91
N MET A 148 -13.32 -82.75 55.90
CA MET A 148 -14.31 -83.15 56.90
C MET A 148 -14.78 -84.59 56.72
N ALA A 149 -14.94 -85.09 55.49
CA ALA A 149 -15.27 -86.48 55.25
C ALA A 149 -14.14 -87.42 55.68
N ALA A 150 -12.87 -87.03 55.47
CA ALA A 150 -11.71 -87.78 55.93
C ALA A 150 -11.67 -87.86 57.47
N SER A 151 -12.04 -86.79 58.18
CA SER A 151 -12.06 -86.78 59.66
C SER A 151 -13.24 -87.55 60.27
N THR A 152 -14.32 -87.78 59.52
CA THR A 152 -15.50 -88.56 59.94
C THR A 152 -15.50 -90.02 59.44
N GLY A 153 -14.38 -90.52 58.92
CA GLY A 153 -14.26 -91.91 58.48
C GLY A 153 -14.82 -92.18 57.07
N GLY A 154 -14.81 -91.17 56.19
CA GLY A 154 -15.18 -91.26 54.78
C GLY A 154 -16.62 -90.81 54.47
N ILE A 155 -17.39 -90.37 55.46
CA ILE A 155 -18.78 -89.95 55.27
C ILE A 155 -18.88 -88.43 55.29
N ALA A 156 -19.10 -87.83 54.12
CA ALA A 156 -19.47 -86.42 54.02
C ALA A 156 -20.80 -86.19 54.76
N SER A 157 -20.75 -85.47 55.88
CA SER A 157 -21.93 -85.14 56.68
C SER A 157 -22.61 -83.88 56.14
N SER A 158 -23.86 -83.65 56.55
CA SER A 158 -24.56 -82.38 56.27
C SER A 158 -23.78 -81.16 56.79
N TYR A 159 -22.98 -81.33 57.85
CA TYR A 159 -22.06 -80.32 58.37
C TYR A 159 -20.91 -80.04 57.39
N ALA A 160 -20.33 -81.08 56.77
CA ALA A 160 -19.30 -80.93 55.73
C ALA A 160 -19.83 -80.15 54.52
N GLY A 161 -21.06 -80.44 54.07
CA GLY A 161 -21.72 -79.70 53.00
C GLY A 161 -21.93 -78.22 53.35
N SER A 162 -22.41 -77.92 54.56
CA SER A 162 -22.59 -76.53 55.02
C SER A 162 -21.28 -75.75 55.10
N ALA A 163 -20.22 -76.37 55.63
CA ALA A 163 -18.90 -75.74 55.71
C ALA A 163 -18.28 -75.50 54.33
N GLY A 164 -18.40 -76.47 53.41
CA GLY A 164 -17.97 -76.30 52.02
C GLY A 164 -18.73 -75.20 51.29
N GLN A 165 -20.05 -75.10 51.50
CA GLN A 165 -20.85 -74.01 50.94
C GLN A 165 -20.43 -72.65 51.50
N GLN A 166 -20.07 -72.57 52.78
CA GLN A 166 -19.55 -71.35 53.39
C GLN A 166 -18.21 -70.93 52.76
N ALA A 167 -17.31 -71.87 52.49
CA ALA A 167 -16.06 -71.61 51.77
C ALA A 167 -16.33 -71.09 50.35
N TYR A 168 -17.22 -71.74 49.59
CA TYR A 168 -17.63 -71.31 48.26
C TYR A 168 -18.20 -69.88 48.26
N ASN A 169 -19.11 -69.59 49.19
CA ASN A 169 -19.73 -68.27 49.33
C ASN A 169 -18.71 -67.17 49.64
N GLY A 170 -17.63 -67.50 50.37
CA GLY A 170 -16.53 -66.57 50.63
C GLY A 170 -15.80 -66.12 49.35
N TYR A 171 -15.51 -67.06 48.44
CA TYR A 171 -14.91 -66.72 47.14
C TYR A 171 -15.87 -65.92 46.25
N MET A 172 -17.17 -66.21 46.29
CA MET A 172 -18.18 -65.41 45.57
C MET A 172 -18.30 -63.99 46.12
N ALA A 173 -18.16 -63.81 47.44
CA ALA A 173 -18.12 -62.47 48.04
C ALA A 173 -16.87 -61.69 47.62
N GLN A 174 -15.71 -62.35 47.50
CA GLN A 174 -14.49 -61.73 46.98
C GLN A 174 -14.66 -61.31 45.51
N LEU A 175 -15.27 -62.15 44.66
CA LEU A 175 -15.59 -61.80 43.28
C LEU A 175 -16.50 -60.56 43.18
N ALA A 176 -17.52 -60.46 44.04
CA ALA A 176 -18.37 -59.27 44.10
C ALA A 176 -17.58 -58.01 44.50
N GLY A 177 -16.54 -58.18 45.32
CA GLY A 177 -15.63 -57.10 45.72
C GLY A 177 -14.72 -56.56 44.61
N VAL A 178 -14.55 -57.28 43.49
CA VAL A 178 -13.76 -56.84 42.32
C VAL A 178 -14.56 -55.90 41.41
N ILE A 179 -15.90 -55.94 41.47
CA ILE A 179 -16.78 -55.12 40.61
C ILE A 179 -16.51 -53.61 40.73
N PRO A 180 -16.38 -53.02 41.94
CA PRO A 180 -16.09 -51.60 42.09
C PRO A 180 -14.72 -51.22 41.51
N GLU A 181 -13.71 -52.09 41.63
CA GLU A 181 -12.37 -51.85 41.08
C GLU A 181 -12.38 -51.82 39.55
N LEU A 182 -13.05 -52.80 38.92
CA LEU A 182 -13.19 -52.83 37.46
C LEU A 182 -13.97 -51.62 36.94
N SER A 183 -15.03 -51.21 37.64
CA SER A 183 -15.78 -49.98 37.33
C SER A 183 -14.88 -48.74 37.36
N ALA A 184 -14.04 -48.61 38.40
CA ALA A 184 -13.10 -47.50 38.53
C ALA A 184 -12.04 -47.51 37.42
N ASN A 185 -11.53 -48.69 37.04
CA ASN A 185 -10.59 -48.83 35.92
C ASN A 185 -11.25 -48.45 34.59
N ALA A 186 -12.45 -48.96 34.31
CA ALA A 186 -13.22 -48.61 33.11
C ALA A 186 -13.50 -47.10 33.04
N TYR A 187 -13.85 -46.47 34.17
CA TYR A 187 -14.02 -45.02 34.25
C TYR A 187 -12.73 -44.27 33.93
N SER A 188 -11.60 -44.71 34.50
CA SER A 188 -10.28 -44.11 34.22
C SER A 188 -9.94 -44.18 32.73
N ARG A 189 -10.16 -45.34 32.09
CA ARG A 189 -9.96 -45.51 30.63
C ARG A 189 -10.85 -44.55 29.84
N TRP A 190 -12.15 -44.51 30.12
CA TRP A 190 -13.10 -43.61 29.47
C TRP A 190 -12.71 -42.13 29.64
N ALA A 191 -12.35 -41.71 30.86
CA ALA A 191 -11.96 -40.34 31.16
C ALA A 191 -10.67 -39.95 30.41
N ASN A 192 -9.67 -40.85 30.36
CA ASN A 192 -8.42 -40.63 29.64
C ASN A 192 -8.65 -40.53 28.12
N GLU A 193 -9.45 -41.42 27.54
CA GLU A 193 -9.80 -41.36 26.11
C GLU A 193 -10.54 -40.07 25.76
N ARG A 194 -11.46 -39.63 26.63
CA ARG A 194 -12.17 -38.37 26.45
C ARG A 194 -11.23 -37.18 26.53
N GLN A 195 -10.28 -37.20 27.47
CA GLN A 195 -9.26 -36.16 27.60
C GLN A 195 -8.31 -36.11 26.40
N ASP A 196 -7.91 -37.25 25.84
CA ASP A 196 -7.09 -37.32 24.62
C ASP A 196 -7.82 -36.70 23.43
N LYS A 197 -9.11 -37.00 23.26
CA LYS A 197 -9.94 -36.38 22.22
C LYS A 197 -10.00 -34.85 22.38
N TYR A 198 -10.18 -34.34 23.60
CA TYR A 198 -10.12 -32.89 23.87
C TYR A 198 -8.74 -32.29 23.57
N SER A 199 -7.65 -33.00 23.90
CA SER A 199 -6.28 -32.55 23.58
C SER A 199 -6.04 -32.44 22.08
N ARG A 200 -6.49 -33.44 21.30
CA ARG A 200 -6.43 -33.42 19.83
C ARG A 200 -7.28 -32.31 19.24
N LEU A 201 -8.51 -32.11 19.74
CA LEU A 201 -9.37 -31.01 19.31
C LEU A 201 -8.71 -29.65 19.58
N SER A 202 -8.13 -29.45 20.77
CA SER A 202 -7.39 -28.23 21.10
C SER A 202 -6.22 -27.99 20.14
N THR A 203 -5.49 -29.06 19.78
CA THR A 203 -4.42 -28.99 18.79
C THR A 203 -4.93 -28.58 17.42
N LEU A 204 -6.02 -29.17 16.93
CA LEU A 204 -6.65 -28.81 15.67
C LEU A 204 -7.12 -27.34 15.66
N MET A 205 -7.72 -26.87 16.76
CA MET A 205 -8.13 -25.47 16.91
C MET A 205 -6.93 -24.52 16.87
N ASN A 206 -5.80 -24.89 17.47
CA ASN A 206 -4.57 -24.09 17.40
C ASN A 206 -3.98 -24.05 15.98
N LEU A 207 -4.01 -25.17 15.26
CA LEU A 207 -3.58 -25.23 13.86
C LEU A 207 -4.50 -24.38 12.98
N GLU A 208 -5.81 -24.46 13.17
CA GLU A 208 -6.80 -23.64 12.46
C GLU A 208 -6.58 -22.15 12.71
N ASN A 209 -6.39 -21.73 13.96
CA ASN A 209 -6.05 -20.34 14.29
C ASN A 209 -4.74 -19.90 13.63
N THR A 210 -3.75 -20.79 13.53
CA THR A 210 -2.48 -20.50 12.87
C THR A 210 -2.69 -20.25 11.37
N GLU A 211 -3.46 -21.10 10.70
CA GLU A 211 -3.76 -20.94 9.28
C GLU A 211 -4.61 -19.70 9.01
N TYR A 212 -5.58 -19.41 9.87
CA TYR A 212 -6.35 -18.17 9.79
C TYR A 212 -5.48 -16.91 9.93
N ASN A 213 -4.52 -16.92 10.87
CA ASN A 213 -3.58 -15.81 11.03
C ASN A 213 -2.67 -15.64 9.81
N LYS A 214 -2.19 -16.74 9.20
CA LYS A 214 -1.43 -16.68 7.95
C LYS A 214 -2.25 -16.02 6.84
N TYR A 215 -3.51 -16.43 6.69
CA TYR A 215 -4.42 -15.80 5.73
C TYR A 215 -4.59 -14.29 5.99
N LEU A 216 -4.74 -13.86 7.25
CA LEU A 216 -4.80 -12.44 7.57
C LEU A 216 -3.50 -11.70 7.20
N THR A 217 -2.35 -12.32 7.43
CA THR A 217 -1.04 -11.77 7.02
C THR A 217 -0.96 -11.65 5.49
N GLU A 218 -1.32 -12.68 4.75
CA GLU A 218 -1.35 -12.66 3.28
C GLU A 218 -2.32 -11.61 2.74
N LEU A 219 -3.50 -11.47 3.35
CA LEU A 219 -4.47 -10.44 2.98
C LEU A 219 -3.94 -9.03 3.27
N SER A 220 -3.27 -8.85 4.40
CA SER A 220 -2.63 -7.58 4.75
C SER A 220 -1.54 -7.23 3.75
N GLN A 221 -0.69 -8.20 3.38
CA GLN A 221 0.36 -8.01 2.39
C GLN A 221 -0.23 -7.67 1.02
N TYR A 222 -1.24 -8.41 0.58
CA TYR A 222 -1.95 -8.13 -0.66
C TYR A 222 -2.49 -6.69 -0.72
N ASN A 223 -3.08 -6.21 0.38
CA ASN A 223 -3.58 -4.82 0.45
C ASN A 223 -2.43 -3.81 0.42
N ALA A 224 -1.33 -4.08 1.14
CA ALA A 224 -0.15 -3.22 1.17
C ALA A 224 0.53 -3.11 -0.19
N ASP A 225 0.69 -4.23 -0.89
CA ASP A 225 1.27 -4.27 -2.24
C ASP A 225 0.41 -3.47 -3.22
N ARG A 226 -0.92 -3.66 -3.16
CA ARG A 226 -1.86 -2.91 -3.99
C ARG A 226 -1.85 -1.41 -3.70
N GLU A 227 -1.75 -1.02 -2.43
CA GLU A 227 -1.63 0.39 -2.05
C GLU A 227 -0.29 0.99 -2.52
N TYR A 228 0.80 0.25 -2.35
CA TYR A 228 2.12 0.65 -2.83
C TYR A 228 2.12 0.89 -4.34
N GLU A 229 1.63 -0.07 -5.13
CA GLU A 229 1.53 0.05 -6.59
C GLU A 229 0.65 1.23 -7.01
N TYR A 230 -0.47 1.44 -6.33
CA TYR A 230 -1.34 2.58 -6.59
C TYR A 230 -0.67 3.92 -6.31
N ASN A 231 0.10 4.01 -5.21
CA ASN A 231 0.85 5.21 -4.87
C ASN A 231 1.99 5.47 -5.88
N GLN A 232 2.68 4.43 -6.33
CA GLN A 232 3.68 4.54 -7.40
C GLN A 232 3.06 5.06 -8.70
N TYR A 233 1.89 4.53 -9.09
CA TYR A 233 1.13 5.04 -10.22
C TYR A 233 0.77 6.53 -10.06
N LEU A 234 0.29 6.95 -8.88
CA LEU A 234 -0.04 8.35 -8.62
C LEU A 234 1.19 9.26 -8.69
N ASN A 235 2.32 8.81 -8.14
CA ASN A 235 3.58 9.55 -8.15
C ASN A 235 4.08 9.75 -9.59
N GLU A 236 4.12 8.69 -10.39
CA GLU A 236 4.53 8.75 -11.80
C GLU A 236 3.62 9.70 -12.58
N ARG A 237 2.30 9.55 -12.40
CA ARG A 237 1.33 10.43 -13.04
C ARG A 237 1.54 11.89 -12.66
N ASN A 238 1.71 12.19 -11.38
CA ASN A 238 1.91 13.56 -10.90
C ASN A 238 3.24 14.15 -11.39
N TYR A 239 4.31 13.35 -11.44
CA TYR A 239 5.61 13.74 -11.98
C TYR A 239 5.48 14.12 -13.46
N LEU A 240 4.82 13.28 -14.27
CA LEU A 240 4.61 13.55 -15.69
C LEU A 240 3.76 14.81 -15.93
N TYR A 241 2.69 15.01 -15.14
CA TYR A 241 1.90 16.24 -15.19
C TYR A 241 2.72 17.50 -14.87
N GLN A 242 3.64 17.41 -13.91
CA GLN A 242 4.51 18.52 -13.57
C GLN A 242 5.47 18.82 -14.71
N LEU A 243 6.10 17.80 -15.29
CA LEU A 243 7.00 17.94 -16.42
C LEU A 243 6.32 18.61 -17.63
N GLU A 244 5.06 18.24 -17.91
CA GLU A 244 4.27 18.86 -18.97
C GLU A 244 3.98 20.34 -18.68
N ARG A 245 3.61 20.67 -17.43
CA ARG A 245 3.36 22.06 -17.04
C ARG A 245 4.61 22.92 -17.19
N ASP A 246 5.75 22.40 -16.75
CA ASP A 246 7.03 23.10 -16.81
C ASP A 246 7.45 23.29 -18.28
N ALA A 247 7.27 22.28 -19.13
CA ALA A 247 7.54 22.39 -20.57
C ALA A 247 6.68 23.46 -21.27
N ILE A 248 5.40 23.58 -20.92
CA ILE A 248 4.51 24.64 -21.44
C ILE A 248 4.95 26.02 -20.93
N GLU A 249 5.36 26.10 -19.67
CA GLU A 249 5.82 27.36 -19.06
C GLU A 249 7.11 27.86 -19.72
N ASP A 250 8.09 26.97 -19.92
CA ASP A 250 9.34 27.27 -20.63
C ASP A 250 9.06 27.72 -22.07
N GLN A 251 8.15 27.04 -22.79
CA GLN A 251 7.75 27.45 -24.14
C GLN A 251 7.15 28.85 -24.17
N ARG A 252 6.23 29.16 -23.24
CA ARG A 252 5.61 30.50 -23.16
C ARG A 252 6.64 31.58 -22.82
N TYR A 253 7.64 31.24 -22.02
CA TYR A 253 8.74 32.15 -21.69
C TYR A 253 9.60 32.44 -22.92
N ASP A 254 9.98 31.40 -23.67
CA ASP A 254 10.74 31.54 -24.92
C ASP A 254 9.98 32.37 -25.97
N GLU A 255 8.68 32.12 -26.14
CA GLU A 255 7.81 32.90 -27.03
C GLU A 255 7.73 34.37 -26.61
N ALA A 256 7.57 34.66 -25.31
CA ALA A 256 7.53 36.02 -24.79
C ALA A 256 8.84 36.77 -25.02
N LEU A 257 9.98 36.10 -24.80
CA LEU A 257 11.30 36.68 -25.04
C LEU A 257 11.54 36.96 -26.53
N GLU A 258 11.11 36.05 -27.40
CA GLU A 258 11.19 36.23 -28.85
C GLU A 258 10.31 37.39 -29.32
N TYR A 259 9.10 37.51 -28.78
CA TYR A 259 8.22 38.66 -29.02
C TYR A 259 8.86 39.99 -28.60
N GLU A 260 9.44 40.05 -27.40
CA GLU A 260 10.12 41.25 -26.92
C GLU A 260 11.31 41.63 -27.81
N ARG A 261 12.12 40.65 -28.25
CA ARG A 261 13.21 40.87 -29.22
C ARG A 261 12.69 41.44 -30.53
N MET A 262 11.60 40.90 -31.08
CA MET A 262 11.01 41.41 -32.33
C MET A 262 10.51 42.85 -32.20
N ILE A 263 9.87 43.19 -31.08
CA ILE A 263 9.41 44.56 -30.82
C ILE A 263 10.60 45.52 -30.76
N ASN A 264 11.64 45.15 -30.01
CA ASN A 264 12.86 45.96 -29.88
C ASN A 264 13.56 46.16 -31.23
N GLU A 265 13.68 45.10 -32.04
CA GLU A 265 14.28 45.17 -33.38
C GLU A 265 13.47 46.08 -34.31
N ARG A 266 12.14 45.93 -34.32
CA ARG A 266 11.26 46.81 -35.11
C ARG A 266 11.41 48.27 -34.70
N ASP A 267 11.40 48.54 -33.39
CA ASP A 267 11.49 49.90 -32.89
C ASP A 267 12.88 50.50 -33.19
N PHE A 268 13.94 49.69 -33.13
CA PHE A 268 15.29 50.08 -33.56
C PHE A 268 15.33 50.45 -35.05
N GLU A 269 14.84 49.59 -35.94
CA GLU A 269 14.80 49.84 -37.38
C GLU A 269 13.92 51.05 -37.74
N TYR A 270 12.81 51.26 -37.03
CA TYR A 270 11.97 52.45 -37.20
C TYR A 270 12.71 53.73 -36.82
N GLN A 271 13.41 53.76 -35.69
CA GLN A 271 14.20 54.93 -35.27
C GLN A 271 15.35 55.22 -36.24
N LYS A 272 16.04 54.16 -36.71
CA LYS A 272 17.08 54.28 -37.74
C LYS A 272 16.54 54.91 -39.02
N MET A 273 15.38 54.46 -39.51
CA MET A 273 14.72 55.05 -40.69
C MET A 273 14.40 56.55 -40.49
N LEU A 274 13.88 56.93 -39.33
CA LEU A 274 13.60 58.35 -39.02
C LEU A 274 14.88 59.20 -39.00
N ASN A 275 15.95 58.67 -38.42
CA ASN A 275 17.26 59.35 -38.38
C ASN A 275 17.86 59.49 -39.77
N ASP A 276 17.85 58.41 -40.57
CA ASP A 276 18.33 58.43 -41.96
C ASP A 276 17.56 59.46 -42.77
N ARG A 277 16.22 59.49 -42.66
CA ARG A 277 15.39 60.49 -43.33
C ARG A 277 15.72 61.92 -42.88
N ASN A 278 15.85 62.17 -41.57
CA ASN A 278 16.20 63.48 -41.05
C ASN A 278 17.59 63.93 -41.53
N TYR A 279 18.54 63.00 -41.63
CA TYR A 279 19.87 63.24 -42.18
C TYR A 279 19.81 63.61 -43.67
N GLN A 280 19.01 62.89 -44.47
CA GLN A 280 18.78 63.26 -45.87
C GLN A 280 18.13 64.65 -46.02
N TYR A 281 17.18 65.00 -45.15
CA TYR A 281 16.59 66.34 -45.14
C TYR A 281 17.61 67.44 -44.83
N GLN A 282 18.54 67.20 -43.90
CA GLN A 282 19.61 68.15 -43.59
C GLN A 282 20.56 68.34 -44.77
N ILE A 283 20.99 67.23 -45.40
CA ILE A 283 21.83 67.30 -46.61
C ILE A 283 21.15 68.13 -47.69
N GLY A 284 19.88 67.89 -47.98
CA GLY A 284 19.16 68.64 -49.02
C GLY A 284 19.01 70.12 -48.68
N ARG A 285 18.89 70.49 -47.40
CA ARG A 285 18.90 71.88 -46.95
C ARG A 285 20.25 72.54 -47.17
N ASP A 286 21.32 71.87 -46.77
CA ASP A 286 22.69 72.38 -46.91
C ASP A 286 23.04 72.54 -48.40
N GLU A 287 22.63 71.62 -49.28
CA GLU A 287 22.79 71.76 -50.72
C GLU A 287 22.07 72.99 -51.30
N ILE A 288 20.87 73.30 -50.81
CA ILE A 288 20.13 74.51 -51.22
C ILE A 288 20.80 75.78 -50.68
N GLU A 289 21.28 75.77 -49.44
CA GLU A 289 22.02 76.89 -48.85
C GLU A 289 23.35 77.12 -49.59
N ASP A 290 24.10 76.07 -49.92
CA ASP A 290 25.33 76.14 -50.71
C ASP A 290 25.07 76.68 -52.12
N GLN A 291 23.98 76.26 -52.78
CA GLN A 291 23.56 76.82 -54.07
C GLN A 291 23.23 78.32 -53.96
N ARG A 292 22.55 78.73 -52.89
CA ARG A 292 22.27 80.16 -52.64
C ARG A 292 23.55 80.94 -52.38
N TYR A 293 24.50 80.38 -51.65
CA TYR A 293 25.79 81.00 -51.36
C TYR A 293 26.65 81.13 -52.62
N ALA A 294 26.68 80.10 -53.47
CA ALA A 294 27.36 80.12 -54.77
C ALA A 294 26.75 81.18 -55.70
N ASN A 295 25.43 81.25 -55.79
CA ASN A 295 24.73 82.26 -56.60
C ASN A 295 24.97 83.69 -56.08
N ALA A 296 25.09 83.88 -54.76
CA ALA A 296 25.40 85.18 -54.17
C ALA A 296 26.85 85.62 -54.46
N LEU A 297 27.81 84.70 -54.41
CA LEU A 297 29.22 84.94 -54.78
C LEU A 297 29.41 85.22 -56.27
N GLU A 298 28.56 84.67 -57.13
CA GLU A 298 28.54 84.96 -58.57
C GLU A 298 28.02 86.39 -58.83
N TYR A 299 27.04 86.85 -58.03
CA TYR A 299 26.52 88.21 -58.10
C TYR A 299 27.54 89.29 -57.70
N ASP A 300 28.43 89.00 -56.73
CA ASP A 300 29.48 89.94 -56.29
C ASP A 300 30.71 89.96 -57.23
N ARG A 301 30.80 89.05 -58.22
CA ARG A 301 31.85 89.08 -59.26
C ARG A 301 31.52 90.00 -60.44
N ASP A 302 30.26 90.35 -60.61
CA ASP A 302 29.74 91.17 -61.71
C ASP A 302 29.31 92.58 -61.26
N ALA A 303 29.66 93.01 -60.03
CA ALA A 303 29.45 94.34 -59.48
C ALA A 303 30.72 95.21 -59.54
#